data_AF-A0A3Q2Z510-F1
#
_entry.id   AF-A0A3Q2Z510-F1
#
_cell.length_a   1.000
_cell.length_b   1.000
_cell.length_c   1.000
_cell.angle_alpha   90.00
_cell.angle_beta   90.00
_cell.angle_gamma   90.00
#
_symmetry.space_group_name_H-M   'P 1'
#
loop_
_entity.id
_entity.type
_entity.pdbx_description
1 polymer ?
#
loop_
_entity_poly.entity_id
_entity_poly.type
_entity_poly.pdbx_seq_one_letter_code
_entity_poly.pdbx_strand_id
1 'polypeptide(L)'
;IGTLQGLVATAASVHSQRVAVTFDGGSSSSSPVSLLYRDLGELSSELCRLLQQHCGNNNGVIGLYCSDDLFIPVWILGILQTPAAYVPLDPGAPGLVSARVMINCRLRFCAVKSDLLQVHSFFLI
;
A
#
# COMPACT_ATOMS: atom_id res chain seq x y z
N ILE A 1 -14.47 1.07 -20.54
CA ILE A 1 -13.63 0.11 -19.79
C ILE A 1 -13.28 0.77 -18.46
N GLY A 2 -13.61 0.16 -17.33
CA GLY A 2 -13.34 0.71 -15.99
C GLY A 2 -11.88 0.53 -15.58
N THR A 3 -11.43 1.30 -14.59
CA THR A 3 -10.10 1.13 -13.98
C THR A 3 -10.09 -0.05 -12.99
N LEU A 4 -8.92 -0.59 -12.65
CA LEU A 4 -8.79 -1.72 -11.72
C LEU A 4 -9.48 -1.43 -10.37
N GLN A 5 -9.17 -0.29 -9.78
CA GLN A 5 -9.77 0.16 -8.52
C GLN A 5 -11.29 0.40 -8.65
N GLY A 6 -11.77 0.81 -9.83
CA GLY A 6 -13.21 0.94 -10.11
C GLY A 6 -13.94 -0.40 -10.15
N LEU A 7 -13.31 -1.43 -10.74
CA LEU A 7 -13.82 -2.79 -10.73
C LEU A 7 -13.86 -3.36 -9.30
N VAL A 8 -12.81 -3.13 -8.50
CA VAL A 8 -12.77 -3.57 -7.10
C VAL A 8 -13.83 -2.84 -6.26
N ALA A 9 -14.00 -1.53 -6.43
CA ALA A 9 -15.05 -0.78 -5.74
C ALA A 9 -16.45 -1.29 -6.10
N THR A 10 -16.67 -1.66 -7.38
CA THR A 10 -17.93 -2.27 -7.83
C THR A 10 -18.15 -3.63 -7.20
N ALA A 11 -17.13 -4.48 -7.12
CA ALA A 11 -17.24 -5.76 -6.44
C ALA A 11 -17.50 -5.58 -4.93
N ALA A 12 -16.85 -4.62 -4.29
CA ALA A 12 -16.99 -4.33 -2.87
C ALA A 12 -18.41 -3.88 -2.49
N SER A 13 -19.09 -3.11 -3.36
CA SER A 13 -20.47 -2.68 -3.10
C SER A 13 -21.47 -3.84 -3.16
N VAL A 14 -21.24 -4.82 -4.02
CA VAL A 14 -22.08 -6.02 -4.16
C VAL A 14 -21.77 -7.07 -3.09
N HIS A 15 -20.55 -7.10 -2.57
CA HIS A 15 -20.04 -8.16 -1.68
C HIS A 15 -19.49 -7.66 -0.35
N SER A 16 -20.05 -6.58 0.20
CA SER A 16 -19.55 -5.85 1.38
C SER A 16 -19.20 -6.73 2.60
N GLN A 17 -19.96 -7.80 2.85
CA GLN A 17 -19.77 -8.73 3.97
C GLN A 17 -18.88 -9.95 3.67
N ARG A 18 -18.33 -10.07 2.46
CA ARG A 18 -17.40 -11.15 2.12
C ARG A 18 -15.97 -10.78 2.50
N VAL A 19 -15.18 -11.78 2.83
CA VAL A 19 -13.73 -11.64 3.01
C VAL A 19 -13.11 -11.23 1.67
N ALA A 20 -12.34 -10.15 1.70
CA ALA A 20 -11.58 -9.64 0.56
C ALA A 20 -10.11 -10.03 0.64
N VAL A 21 -9.55 -10.04 1.85
CA VAL A 21 -8.14 -10.34 2.10
C VAL A 21 -8.05 -11.25 3.31
N THR A 22 -7.22 -12.29 3.22
CA THR A 22 -6.80 -13.09 4.36
C THR A 22 -5.28 -13.08 4.39
N PHE A 23 -4.71 -12.81 5.55
CA PHE A 23 -3.29 -12.81 5.78
C PHE A 23 -2.94 -13.85 6.84
N ASP A 24 -2.10 -14.79 6.44
CA ASP A 24 -1.49 -15.77 7.34
C ASP A 24 -0.06 -15.29 7.63
N GLY A 25 0.17 -14.81 8.85
CA GLY A 25 1.43 -14.20 9.26
C GLY A 25 2.62 -15.17 9.35
N GLY A 26 2.46 -16.42 8.89
CA GLY A 26 3.53 -17.41 8.75
C GLY A 26 4.05 -18.00 10.06
N SER A 27 3.56 -17.53 11.21
CA SER A 27 3.87 -18.13 12.51
C SER A 27 2.87 -19.23 12.82
N SER A 28 3.36 -20.42 13.21
CA SER A 28 2.53 -21.55 13.62
C SER A 28 1.62 -21.27 14.82
N SER A 29 1.82 -20.15 15.52
CA SER A 29 1.03 -19.72 16.68
C SER A 29 0.01 -18.61 16.38
N SER A 30 0.04 -17.98 15.20
CA SER A 30 -0.90 -16.90 14.84
C SER A 30 -2.06 -17.43 14.02
N SER A 31 -3.29 -17.14 14.44
CA SER A 31 -4.46 -17.42 13.60
C SER A 31 -4.51 -16.44 12.41
N PRO A 32 -4.91 -16.88 11.20
CA PRO A 32 -5.07 -15.99 10.06
C PRO A 32 -6.04 -14.85 10.39
N VAL A 33 -5.69 -13.64 9.95
CA VAL A 33 -6.54 -12.46 10.07
C VAL A 33 -7.16 -12.14 8.72
N SER A 34 -8.35 -11.54 8.72
CA SER A 34 -9.09 -11.26 7.49
C SER A 34 -9.71 -9.86 7.49
N LEU A 35 -9.86 -9.30 6.30
CA LEU A 35 -10.45 -7.99 6.04
C LEU A 35 -11.65 -8.17 5.10
N LEU A 36 -12.80 -7.57 5.43
CA LEU A 36 -13.98 -7.63 4.58
C LEU A 36 -13.90 -6.60 3.44
N TYR A 37 -14.68 -6.82 2.38
CA TYR A 37 -14.75 -5.87 1.26
C TYR A 37 -15.18 -4.46 1.69
N ARG A 38 -16.11 -4.34 2.66
CA ARG A 38 -16.49 -3.02 3.19
C ARG A 38 -15.31 -2.30 3.83
N ASP A 39 -14.53 -3.00 4.64
CA ASP A 39 -13.43 -2.42 5.41
C ASP A 39 -12.27 -2.06 4.45
N LEU A 40 -11.99 -2.92 3.47
CA LEU A 40 -11.03 -2.64 2.39
C LEU A 40 -11.41 -1.37 1.61
N GLY A 41 -12.70 -1.21 1.27
CA GLY A 41 -13.22 -0.05 0.55
C GLY A 41 -13.12 1.24 1.38
N GLU A 42 -13.54 1.19 2.65
CA GLU A 42 -13.50 2.33 3.56
C GLU A 42 -12.06 2.80 3.82
N LEU A 43 -11.17 1.88 4.19
CA LEU A 43 -9.77 2.18 4.49
C LEU A 43 -9.02 2.70 3.25
N SER A 44 -9.24 2.10 2.08
CA SER A 44 -8.58 2.57 0.84
C SER A 44 -9.08 3.95 0.41
N SER A 45 -10.37 4.24 0.60
CA SER A 45 -10.95 5.56 0.33
C SER A 45 -10.42 6.62 1.30
N GLU A 46 -10.26 6.26 2.57
CA GLU A 46 -9.64 7.14 3.57
C GLU A 46 -8.17 7.44 3.24
N LEU A 47 -7.39 6.41 2.91
CA LEU A 47 -6.01 6.57 2.49
C LEU A 47 -5.90 7.45 1.23
N CYS A 48 -6.77 7.26 0.24
CA CYS A 48 -6.81 8.11 -0.96
C CYS A 48 -6.97 9.59 -0.60
N ARG A 49 -7.91 9.93 0.30
CA ARG A 49 -8.11 11.31 0.75
C ARG A 49 -6.85 11.87 1.42
N LEU A 50 -6.20 11.10 2.28
CA LEU A 50 -4.94 11.51 2.92
C LEU A 50 -3.82 11.74 1.89
N LEU A 51 -3.67 10.84 0.91
CA LEU A 51 -2.69 10.98 -0.16
C LEU A 51 -2.97 12.22 -1.01
N GLN A 52 -4.22 12.51 -1.35
CA GLN A 52 -4.58 13.73 -2.10
C GLN A 52 -4.26 15.01 -1.32
N GLN A 53 -4.45 15.00 0.00
CA GLN A 53 -4.13 16.14 0.87
C GLN A 53 -2.62 16.38 1.00
N HIS A 54 -1.82 15.31 1.12
CA HIS A 54 -0.38 15.42 1.40
C HIS A 54 0.51 15.38 0.15
N CYS A 55 0.11 14.63 -0.88
CA CYS A 55 0.87 14.50 -2.12
C CYS A 55 0.36 15.43 -3.23
N GLY A 56 -0.76 16.13 -3.00
CA GLY A 56 -1.46 16.94 -4.00
C GLY A 56 -2.05 16.10 -5.14
N ASN A 57 -2.38 16.74 -6.26
CA ASN A 57 -2.78 16.06 -7.49
C ASN A 57 -1.56 15.46 -8.22
N ASN A 58 -0.82 14.57 -7.54
CA ASN A 58 0.29 13.85 -8.15
C ASN A 58 -0.26 12.83 -9.14
N ASN A 59 -0.25 13.16 -10.44
CA ASN A 59 -0.62 12.24 -11.52
C ASN A 59 0.51 11.26 -11.91
N GLY A 60 1.50 11.09 -11.03
CA GLY A 60 2.73 10.34 -11.32
C GLY A 60 2.75 8.99 -10.63
N VAL A 61 3.71 8.83 -9.72
CA VAL A 61 3.91 7.62 -8.95
C VAL A 61 3.99 7.91 -7.45
N ILE A 62 3.60 6.93 -6.65
CA ILE A 62 3.79 6.91 -5.20
C ILE A 62 4.48 5.58 -4.86
N GLY A 63 5.63 5.65 -4.20
CA GLY A 63 6.30 4.45 -3.69
C GLY A 63 5.50 3.79 -2.58
N LEU A 64 5.54 2.46 -2.50
CA LEU A 64 5.00 1.69 -1.39
C LEU A 64 6.13 0.83 -0.81
N TYR A 65 6.68 1.26 0.32
CA TYR A 65 7.70 0.55 1.08
C TYR A 65 7.05 -0.16 2.26
N CYS A 66 6.70 -1.43 2.05
CA CYS A 66 5.95 -2.21 3.01
C CYS A 66 6.36 -3.68 2.91
N SER A 67 6.40 -4.38 4.05
CA SER A 67 6.50 -5.83 4.11
C SER A 67 5.11 -6.47 3.96
N ASP A 68 5.05 -7.79 3.79
CA ASP A 68 3.78 -8.51 3.72
C ASP A 68 2.90 -8.22 4.95
N ASP A 69 1.64 -7.89 4.69
CA ASP A 69 0.68 -7.45 5.70
C ASP A 69 -0.76 -7.56 5.17
N LEU A 70 -1.73 -7.69 6.09
CA LEU A 70 -3.16 -7.69 5.79
C LEU A 70 -3.60 -6.44 4.99
N PHE A 71 -2.98 -5.30 5.22
CA PHE A 71 -3.37 -4.01 4.65
C PHE A 71 -2.68 -3.68 3.32
N ILE A 72 -1.83 -4.55 2.75
CA ILE A 72 -1.20 -4.31 1.44
C ILE A 72 -2.24 -3.93 0.35
N PRO A 73 -3.39 -4.62 0.22
CA PRO A 73 -4.42 -4.23 -0.74
C PRO A 73 -5.05 -2.86 -0.47
N VAL A 74 -5.14 -2.44 0.81
CA VAL A 74 -5.59 -1.09 1.17
C VAL A 74 -4.62 -0.04 0.62
N TRP A 75 -3.32 -0.24 0.80
CA TRP A 75 -2.28 0.67 0.29
C TRP A 75 -2.34 0.81 -1.24
N ILE A 76 -2.38 -0.32 -1.94
CA ILE A 76 -2.43 -0.36 -3.40
C ILE A 76 -3.68 0.34 -3.91
N LEU A 77 -4.86 -0.01 -3.39
CA LEU A 77 -6.13 0.58 -3.86
C LEU A 77 -6.24 2.06 -3.50
N GLY A 78 -5.76 2.47 -2.32
CA GLY A 78 -5.75 3.87 -1.93
C GLY A 78 -4.88 4.72 -2.85
N ILE A 79 -3.70 4.23 -3.24
CA ILE A 79 -2.85 4.89 -4.24
C ILE A 79 -3.56 4.92 -5.61
N LEU A 80 -4.10 3.80 -6.08
CA LEU A 80 -4.74 3.72 -7.40
C LEU A 80 -6.03 4.54 -7.52
N GLN A 81 -6.66 4.91 -6.40
CA GLN A 81 -7.79 5.86 -6.40
C GLN A 81 -7.34 7.32 -6.60
N THR A 82 -6.06 7.62 -6.35
CA THR A 82 -5.43 8.85 -6.84
C THR A 82 -5.09 8.69 -8.33
N PRO A 83 -4.78 9.77 -9.05
CA PRO A 83 -4.27 9.67 -10.43
C PRO A 83 -2.82 9.14 -10.51
N ALA A 84 -2.30 8.46 -9.47
CA ALA A 84 -0.95 7.91 -9.41
C ALA A 84 -0.92 6.39 -9.57
N ALA A 85 0.18 5.87 -10.12
CA ALA A 85 0.54 4.47 -10.01
C ALA A 85 1.31 4.19 -8.70
N TYR A 86 1.17 3.00 -8.14
CA TYR A 86 2.04 2.56 -7.05
C TYR A 86 3.36 1.99 -7.59
N VAL A 87 4.45 2.18 -6.85
CA VAL A 87 5.75 1.57 -7.15
C VAL A 87 6.15 0.71 -5.96
N PRO A 88 6.19 -0.63 -6.11
CA PRO A 88 6.55 -1.51 -5.01
C PRO A 88 8.04 -1.37 -4.67
N LEU A 89 8.33 -1.20 -3.39
CA LEU A 89 9.69 -1.16 -2.86
C LEU A 89 9.79 -2.17 -1.73
N ASP A 90 10.60 -3.20 -1.93
CA ASP A 90 10.76 -4.30 -0.99
C ASP A 90 11.75 -3.91 0.14
N PRO A 91 11.33 -3.93 1.41
CA PRO A 91 12.22 -3.71 2.55
C PRO A 91 13.31 -4.77 2.74
N GLY A 92 13.10 -5.99 2.21
CA GLY A 92 14.09 -7.07 2.24
C GLY A 92 15.12 -7.01 1.10
N ALA A 93 14.89 -6.18 0.08
CA ALA A 93 15.82 -6.02 -1.02
C ALA A 93 17.05 -5.17 -0.62
N PRO A 94 18.22 -5.37 -1.25
CA PRO A 94 19.37 -4.51 -1.04
C PRO A 94 19.02 -3.03 -1.31
N GLY A 95 19.42 -2.12 -0.42
CA GLY A 95 19.05 -0.70 -0.51
C GLY A 95 19.39 -0.04 -1.85
N LEU A 96 20.45 -0.49 -2.53
CA LEU A 96 20.82 -0.02 -3.87
C LEU A 96 19.75 -0.33 -4.93
N VAL A 97 19.05 -1.47 -4.81
CA VAL A 97 17.96 -1.86 -5.72
C VAL A 97 16.78 -0.92 -5.52
N SER A 98 16.35 -0.71 -4.26
CA SER A 98 15.28 0.22 -3.93
C SER A 98 15.62 1.65 -4.35
N ALA A 99 16.87 2.10 -4.13
CA ALA A 99 17.34 3.40 -4.59
C ALA A 99 17.30 3.53 -6.12
N ARG A 100 17.68 2.49 -6.86
CA ARG A 100 17.61 2.47 -8.33
C ARG A 100 16.17 2.64 -8.82
N VAL A 101 15.21 1.93 -8.21
CA VAL A 101 13.78 2.04 -8.52
C VAL A 101 13.29 3.45 -8.22
N MET A 102 13.62 3.99 -7.03
CA MET A 102 13.25 5.36 -6.64
C MET A 102 13.73 6.41 -7.66
N ILE A 103 15.00 6.30 -8.09
CA ILE A 103 15.61 7.21 -9.06
C ILE A 103 14.95 7.08 -10.44
N ASN A 104 14.82 5.86 -10.96
CA ASN A 104 14.28 5.62 -12.30
C ASN A 104 12.81 6.03 -12.42
N CYS A 105 12.02 5.84 -11.37
CA CYS A 105 10.62 6.22 -11.32
C CYS A 105 10.42 7.69 -10.86
N ARG A 106 11.50 8.42 -10.54
CA ARG A 106 11.48 9.82 -10.06
C ARG A 106 10.52 10.00 -8.87
N LEU A 107 10.61 9.09 -7.89
CA LEU A 107 9.74 9.11 -6.71
C LEU A 107 9.90 10.43 -5.95
N ARG A 108 8.78 11.11 -5.75
CA ARG A 108 8.67 12.28 -4.87
C ARG A 108 8.05 11.93 -3.51
N PHE A 109 7.21 10.90 -3.50
CA PHE A 109 6.49 10.43 -2.33
C PHE A 109 6.66 8.92 -2.20
N CYS A 110 6.78 8.47 -0.96
CA CYS A 110 6.81 7.06 -0.60
C CYS A 110 5.94 6.86 0.65
N ALA A 111 4.93 6.01 0.54
CA ALA A 111 4.19 5.49 1.68
C ALA A 111 5.04 4.41 2.35
N VAL A 112 5.28 4.55 3.64
CA VAL A 112 6.13 3.66 4.43
C VAL A 112 5.32 3.11 5.59
N LYS A 113 5.32 1.79 5.79
CA LYS A 113 4.72 1.19 6.98
C LYS A 113 5.49 1.66 8.22
N SER A 114 4.79 2.21 9.21
CA SER A 114 5.40 2.87 10.37
C SER A 114 6.41 2.00 11.12
N ASP A 115 6.16 0.69 11.24
CA ASP A 115 7.08 -0.23 11.94
C ASP A 115 8.43 -0.40 11.22
N LEU A 116 8.51 -0.02 9.94
CA LEU A 116 9.74 -0.01 9.14
C LEU A 116 10.53 1.29 9.30
N LEU A 117 9.99 2.32 9.99
CA LEU A 117 10.67 3.60 10.21
C LEU A 117 11.79 3.53 11.28
N GLN A 118 12.08 2.35 11.83
CA GLN A 118 13.06 2.13 12.92
C GLN A 118 14.26 1.26 12.52
N VAL A 119 14.73 1.33 11.27
CA VAL A 119 15.95 0.61 10.84
C VAL A 119 16.94 1.57 10.20
N HIS A 120 17.58 2.39 11.04
CA HIS A 120 19.00 2.78 10.99
C HIS A 120 19.20 3.97 11.94
N SER A 121 19.35 3.70 13.25
CA SER A 121 20.24 4.54 14.05
C SER A 121 21.64 4.37 13.47
N PHE A 122 22.03 5.28 12.59
CA PHE A 122 23.41 5.38 12.11
C PHE A 122 24.31 5.53 13.34
N PHE A 123 25.07 4.48 13.65
CA PHE A 123 26.23 4.58 14.52
C PHE A 123 27.26 5.39 13.73
N LEU A 124 27.30 6.69 13.98
CA LEU A 124 28.39 7.55 13.55
C LEU A 124 29.59 7.21 14.44
N ILE A 125 30.59 6.57 13.84
CA ILE A 125 31.97 6.55 14.32
C ILE A 125 32.56 7.94 14.06
#